data_AF-W0RB91-F1
#
_entry.id   AF-W0RB91-F1
#
_cell.length_a   1.000
_cell.length_b   1.000
_cell.length_c   1.000
_cell.angle_alpha   90.00
_cell.angle_beta   90.00
_cell.angle_gamma   90.00
#
_symmetry.space_group_name_H-M   'P 1'
#
loop_
_entity.id
_entity.type
_entity.pdbx_description
1 polymer ?
#
loop_
_entity_poly.entity_id
_entity_poly.type
_entity_poly.pdbx_seq_one_letter_code
_entity_poly.pdbx_strand_id
1 'polypeptide(L)'
;MFAVLLVLGVALLVFGGVVLLRHSDKPGGTIKMLGVELTSAGAGLPLIALGVLCVVLGVQRAPDGWPRRTAGGARETTTAAADTSLGCVTSIFTNVAPERIASIETGMRDVEVLGSNQPLDTPFGLVLTENGRRIAALRLRLYRAPNASADLYRVESAVDAACRPIAQIRNQSRGGDPTALINFDTARLRVDAHDYDLRIGGEGNVVVGYFTRLP
;
A
#
# COMPACT_ATOMS: atom_id res chain seq x y z
N MET A 1 -1.29 33.77 -16.79
CA MET A 1 -1.70 34.02 -15.38
C MET A 1 -1.76 32.74 -14.55
N PHE A 2 -2.41 31.67 -15.02
CA PHE A 2 -2.47 30.35 -14.36
C PHE A 2 -1.08 29.80 -13.97
N ALA A 3 -0.13 29.76 -14.92
CA ALA A 3 1.20 29.19 -14.67
C ALA A 3 1.97 29.94 -13.57
N VAL A 4 1.77 31.27 -13.48
CA VAL A 4 2.39 32.11 -12.45
C VAL A 4 1.85 31.75 -11.06
N LEU A 5 0.55 31.53 -10.93
CA LEU A 5 -0.07 31.14 -9.65
C LEU A 5 0.37 29.75 -9.18
N LEU A 6 0.52 28.80 -10.12
CA LEU A 6 0.94 27.44 -9.79
C LEU A 6 2.42 27.42 -9.36
N VAL A 7 3.30 28.11 -10.09
CA VAL A 7 4.71 28.25 -9.72
C VAL A 7 4.85 28.95 -8.37
N LEU A 8 4.10 30.03 -8.14
CA LEU A 8 4.11 30.75 -6.86
C LEU A 8 3.59 29.87 -5.71
N GLY A 9 2.52 29.11 -5.92
CA GLY A 9 1.96 28.20 -4.91
C GLY A 9 2.93 27.08 -4.52
N VAL A 10 3.59 26.45 -5.49
CA VAL A 10 4.62 25.42 -5.22
C VAL A 10 5.82 26.03 -4.50
N ALA A 11 6.28 27.22 -4.91
CA ALA A 11 7.38 27.91 -4.26
C ALA A 11 7.07 28.23 -2.78
N LEU A 12 5.85 28.68 -2.49
CA LEU A 12 5.40 28.96 -1.12
C LEU A 12 5.29 27.70 -0.26
N LEU A 13 4.81 26.59 -0.82
CA LEU A 13 4.73 25.30 -0.11
C LEU A 13 6.12 24.77 0.25
N VAL A 14 7.06 24.79 -0.69
CA VAL A 14 8.44 24.38 -0.46
C VAL A 14 9.11 25.28 0.58
N PHE A 15 8.93 26.60 0.45
CA PHE A 15 9.50 27.56 1.40
C PHE A 15 8.92 27.38 2.81
N GLY A 16 7.60 27.23 2.95
CA GLY A 16 6.94 26.97 4.23
C GLY A 16 7.43 25.66 4.89
N GLY A 17 7.56 24.59 4.10
CA GLY A 17 8.12 23.31 4.57
C GLY A 17 9.57 23.43 5.05
N VAL A 18 10.43 24.13 4.30
CA VAL A 18 11.83 24.36 4.69
C VAL A 18 11.93 25.19 5.97
N VAL A 19 11.08 26.21 6.14
CA VAL A 19 11.06 27.02 7.36
C VAL A 19 10.66 26.19 8.57
N LEU A 20 9.62 25.35 8.45
CA LEU A 20 9.19 24.45 9.53
C LEU A 20 10.28 23.43 9.91
N LEU A 21 10.94 22.83 8.93
CA LEU A 21 12.03 21.87 9.16
C LEU A 21 13.24 22.53 9.83
N ARG A 22 13.57 23.77 9.43
CA ARG A 22 14.77 24.46 9.94
C ARG A 22 14.58 25.11 11.31
N HIS A 23 13.34 25.42 11.71
CA HIS A 23 13.03 26.12 12.96
C HIS A 23 12.23 25.27 13.97
N SER A 24 12.25 23.94 13.80
CA SER A 24 11.55 22.99 14.67
C SER A 24 11.95 23.10 16.16
N ASP A 25 13.18 23.53 16.46
CA ASP A 25 13.75 23.42 17.82
C ASP A 25 13.68 24.71 18.68
N LYS A 26 12.89 25.72 18.28
CA LYS A 26 12.71 26.94 19.09
C LYS A 26 11.24 27.33 19.26
N PRO A 27 10.50 26.70 20.18
CA PRO A 27 9.18 27.18 20.56
C PRO A 27 9.33 28.47 21.39
N GLY A 28 8.75 29.58 20.93
CA GLY A 28 8.38 30.69 21.83
C GLY A 28 9.03 32.07 21.62
N GLY A 29 9.68 32.34 20.49
CA GLY A 29 10.08 33.72 20.16
C GLY A 29 8.90 34.54 19.64
N THR A 30 8.57 35.67 20.27
CA THR A 30 7.61 36.65 19.74
C THR A 30 8.35 37.71 18.92
N ILE A 31 8.02 37.83 17.64
CA ILE A 31 8.58 38.88 16.79
C ILE A 31 7.45 39.89 16.54
N LYS A 32 7.55 41.08 17.14
CA LYS A 32 6.59 42.17 16.92
C LYS A 32 7.02 42.94 15.68
N MET A 33 6.23 42.88 14.62
CA MET A 33 6.43 43.71 13.43
C MET A 33 5.09 44.34 13.05
N LEU A 34 5.03 45.69 13.05
CA LEU A 34 3.86 46.50 12.66
C LEU A 34 2.56 46.23 13.46
N GLY A 35 2.65 46.09 14.79
CA GLY A 35 1.47 46.05 15.67
C GLY A 35 0.64 44.76 15.59
N VAL A 36 1.07 43.78 14.80
CA VAL A 36 0.46 42.45 14.73
C VAL A 36 1.38 41.50 15.50
N GLU A 37 0.88 40.94 16.61
CA GLU A 37 1.59 39.92 17.38
C GLU A 37 1.46 38.57 16.66
N LEU A 38 2.53 38.15 15.97
CA LEU A 38 2.62 36.83 15.36
C LEU A 38 3.54 35.96 16.22
N THR A 39 2.98 34.95 16.86
CA THR A 39 3.76 33.94 17.59
C THR A 39 4.53 33.11 16.56
N SER A 40 5.86 33.00 16.71
CA SER A 40 6.71 32.35 15.70
C SER A 40 6.43 30.85 15.52
N ALA A 41 5.69 30.23 16.45
CA ALA A 41 5.15 28.87 16.34
C ALA A 41 4.01 28.74 15.29
N GLY A 42 3.46 29.86 14.80
CA GLY A 42 2.28 29.88 13.95
C GLY A 42 2.48 30.40 12.54
N ALA A 43 3.69 30.81 12.11
CA ALA A 43 3.89 31.46 10.81
C ALA A 43 3.96 30.48 9.61
N GLY A 44 4.36 29.23 9.83
CA GLY A 44 4.45 28.22 8.76
C GLY A 44 3.08 27.75 8.25
N LEU A 45 2.12 27.60 9.17
CA LEU A 45 0.76 27.15 8.88
C LEU A 45 -0.02 28.07 7.91
N PRO A 46 -0.07 29.40 8.10
CA PRO A 46 -0.76 30.30 7.18
C PRO A 46 -0.06 30.39 5.82
N LEU A 47 1.26 30.24 5.74
CA LEU A 47 1.98 30.17 4.47
C LEU A 47 1.62 28.90 3.68
N ILE A 48 1.53 27.75 4.37
CA ILE A 48 1.08 26.49 3.75
C ILE A 48 -0.38 26.62 3.31
N ALA A 49 -1.26 27.16 4.16
CA ALA A 49 -2.66 27.37 3.82
C ALA A 49 -2.84 28.29 2.60
N LEU A 50 -2.07 29.38 2.53
CA LEU A 50 -2.06 30.28 1.37
C LEU A 50 -1.53 29.57 0.11
N GLY A 51 -0.47 28.76 0.25
CA GLY A 51 0.06 27.94 -0.84
C GLY A 51 -0.97 26.96 -1.40
N VAL A 52 -1.68 26.22 -0.53
CA VAL A 52 -2.77 25.31 -0.93
C VAL A 52 -3.89 26.09 -1.63
N LEU A 53 -4.30 27.24 -1.09
CA LEU A 53 -5.34 28.07 -1.68
C LEU A 53 -4.98 28.54 -3.10
N CYS A 54 -3.73 28.97 -3.31
CA CYS A 54 -3.23 29.36 -4.64
C CYS A 54 -3.23 28.19 -5.63
N VAL A 55 -2.87 26.98 -5.20
CA VAL A 55 -2.90 25.77 -6.05
C VAL A 55 -4.34 25.44 -6.47
N VAL A 56 -5.29 25.47 -5.52
CA VAL A 56 -6.72 25.19 -5.80
C VAL A 56 -7.28 26.22 -6.79
N LEU A 57 -7.03 27.51 -6.57
CA LEU A 57 -7.47 28.58 -7.47
C LEU A 57 -6.78 28.53 -8.84
N GLY A 58 -5.55 28.03 -8.88
CA GLY A 58 -4.85 27.67 -10.11
C GLY A 58 -5.69 26.64 -10.85
N VAL A 59 -5.80 25.43 -10.32
CA VAL A 59 -6.49 24.29 -10.95
C VAL A 59 -7.88 24.63 -11.47
N GLN A 60 -8.68 25.40 -10.72
CA GLN A 60 -10.03 25.82 -11.13
C GLN A 60 -10.06 26.75 -12.37
N ARG A 61 -8.96 27.47 -12.66
CA ARG A 61 -8.84 28.36 -13.82
C ARG A 61 -7.99 27.76 -14.95
N ALA A 62 -7.72 26.46 -14.94
CA ALA A 62 -6.96 25.81 -16.00
C ALA A 62 -7.76 25.82 -17.33
N PRO A 63 -7.17 26.25 -18.46
CA PRO A 63 -7.80 26.12 -19.77
C PRO A 63 -8.01 24.64 -20.14
N ASP A 64 -9.04 24.37 -20.93
CA ASP A 64 -9.39 23.02 -21.38
C ASP A 64 -8.23 22.41 -22.19
N GLY A 65 -7.57 21.40 -21.60
CA GLY A 65 -6.39 20.74 -22.19
C GLY A 65 -5.29 20.36 -21.19
N TRP A 66 -5.33 20.84 -19.94
CA TRP A 66 -4.40 20.36 -18.90
C TRP A 66 -4.79 18.94 -18.43
N PRO A 67 -3.84 17.99 -18.28
CA PRO A 67 -4.12 16.67 -17.74
C PRO A 67 -4.62 16.78 -16.28
N ARG A 68 -5.94 16.83 -16.10
CA ARG A 68 -6.57 16.72 -14.78
C ARG A 68 -6.35 15.28 -14.33
N ARG A 69 -5.46 15.06 -13.35
CA ARG A 69 -5.54 13.83 -12.55
C ARG A 69 -6.84 13.93 -11.75
N THR A 70 -7.85 13.22 -12.21
CA THR A 70 -9.17 13.14 -11.62
C THR A 70 -9.05 12.47 -10.25
N ALA A 71 -8.93 13.27 -9.19
CA ALA A 71 -9.21 12.82 -7.84
C ALA A 71 -10.74 12.81 -7.68
N GLY A 72 -11.33 11.63 -7.86
CA GLY A 72 -12.69 11.31 -7.38
C GLY A 72 -13.84 11.73 -8.28
N GLY A 73 -14.64 10.73 -8.69
CA GLY A 73 -16.06 10.92 -8.99
C GLY A 73 -16.56 10.23 -10.25
N ALA A 74 -17.62 9.44 -10.06
CA ALA A 74 -18.48 8.81 -11.06
C ALA A 74 -17.93 7.56 -11.76
N ARG A 75 -18.12 6.43 -11.07
CA ARG A 75 -18.28 5.12 -11.70
C ARG A 75 -19.48 5.21 -12.63
N GLU A 76 -19.23 5.37 -13.92
CA GLU A 76 -20.19 4.93 -14.93
C GLU A 76 -20.43 3.46 -14.68
N THR A 77 -21.68 3.11 -14.37
CA THR A 77 -22.18 1.74 -14.42
C THR A 77 -22.22 1.35 -15.90
N THR A 78 -21.06 1.17 -16.52
CA THR A 78 -20.94 0.19 -17.58
C THR A 78 -21.20 -1.13 -16.89
N THR A 79 -22.27 -1.81 -17.31
CA THR A 79 -22.55 -3.20 -16.97
C THR A 79 -21.41 -4.06 -17.52
N ALA A 80 -20.22 -3.98 -16.89
CA ALA A 80 -19.21 -4.99 -16.97
C ALA A 80 -19.87 -6.24 -16.43
N ALA A 81 -19.83 -7.32 -17.22
CA ALA A 81 -20.17 -8.65 -16.75
C ALA A 81 -19.62 -8.79 -15.34
N ALA A 82 -20.53 -8.95 -14.37
CA ALA A 82 -20.17 -9.02 -12.97
C ALA A 82 -19.01 -10.00 -12.85
N ASP A 83 -17.83 -9.46 -12.50
CA ASP A 83 -16.60 -10.20 -12.41
C ASP A 83 -16.82 -11.23 -11.31
N THR A 84 -17.27 -12.41 -11.73
CA THR A 84 -17.71 -13.51 -10.86
C THR A 84 -16.54 -13.98 -9.99
N SER A 85 -15.34 -13.58 -10.38
CA SER A 85 -14.08 -13.71 -9.69
C SER A 85 -14.03 -12.97 -8.34
N LEU A 86 -14.81 -11.89 -8.11
CA LEU A 86 -14.85 -11.21 -6.81
C LEU A 86 -15.54 -12.08 -5.74
N GLY A 87 -16.54 -12.88 -6.13
CA GLY A 87 -17.35 -13.65 -5.19
C GLY A 87 -16.54 -14.68 -4.38
N CYS A 88 -15.56 -15.33 -5.00
CA CYS A 88 -14.72 -16.31 -4.30
C CYS A 88 -13.63 -15.68 -3.45
N VAL A 89 -13.19 -14.47 -3.79
CA VAL A 89 -12.21 -13.75 -2.96
C VAL A 89 -12.87 -13.35 -1.63
N THR A 90 -14.14 -12.97 -1.67
CA THR A 90 -14.91 -12.73 -0.44
C THR A 90 -15.04 -14.00 0.41
N SER A 91 -15.23 -15.17 -0.22
CA SER A 91 -15.37 -16.43 0.52
C SER A 91 -14.05 -16.91 1.12
N ILE A 92 -12.93 -16.80 0.41
CA ILE A 92 -11.61 -17.19 0.94
C ILE A 92 -11.15 -16.25 2.08
N PHE A 93 -11.51 -14.97 2.00
CA PHE A 93 -11.22 -13.96 3.02
C PHE A 93 -12.32 -13.79 4.07
N THR A 94 -13.19 -14.79 4.24
CA THR A 94 -14.18 -14.78 5.33
C THR A 94 -13.49 -14.57 6.69
N ASN A 95 -13.89 -13.57 7.46
CA ASN A 95 -13.25 -13.19 8.73
C ASN A 95 -11.81 -12.63 8.61
N VAL A 96 -11.40 -12.17 7.43
CA VAL A 96 -10.20 -11.35 7.26
C VAL A 96 -10.65 -9.91 7.09
N ALA A 97 -10.18 -9.01 7.95
CA ALA A 97 -10.52 -7.59 7.84
C ALA A 97 -9.95 -7.00 6.53
N PRO A 98 -10.67 -6.12 5.82
CA PRO A 98 -10.23 -5.58 4.52
C PRO A 98 -8.84 -4.94 4.55
N GLU A 99 -8.49 -4.26 5.64
CA GLU A 99 -7.19 -3.63 5.87
C GLU A 99 -6.02 -4.63 6.03
N ARG A 100 -6.33 -5.91 6.24
CA ARG A 100 -5.37 -7.02 6.32
C ARG A 100 -5.24 -7.79 5.00
N ILE A 101 -5.80 -7.26 3.92
CA ILE A 101 -5.70 -7.84 2.58
C ILE A 101 -4.79 -6.93 1.76
N ALA A 102 -3.61 -7.43 1.40
CA ALA A 102 -2.66 -6.71 0.57
C ALA A 102 -2.68 -7.23 -0.87
N SER A 103 -2.49 -6.34 -1.84
CA SER A 103 -2.29 -6.71 -3.25
C SER A 103 -0.81 -6.65 -3.60
N ILE A 104 -0.28 -7.72 -4.18
CA ILE A 104 1.13 -7.88 -4.53
C ILE A 104 1.25 -8.12 -6.04
N GLU A 105 1.85 -7.17 -6.73
CA GLU A 105 2.11 -7.26 -8.17
C GLU A 105 3.40 -8.03 -8.45
N THR A 106 3.39 -8.82 -9.52
CA THR A 106 4.56 -9.57 -9.97
C THR A 106 5.74 -8.61 -10.21
N GLY A 107 6.90 -8.94 -9.63
CA GLY A 107 8.11 -8.12 -9.67
C GLY A 107 8.31 -7.23 -8.45
N MET A 108 7.29 -7.06 -7.59
CA MET A 108 7.46 -6.34 -6.32
C MET A 108 8.38 -7.07 -5.34
N ARG A 109 9.05 -6.28 -4.50
CA ARG A 109 9.98 -6.72 -3.46
C ARG A 109 9.80 -5.89 -2.20
N ASP A 110 10.10 -6.50 -1.06
CA ASP A 110 10.12 -5.86 0.27
C ASP A 110 8.85 -5.06 0.58
N VAL A 111 7.67 -5.62 0.24
CA VAL A 111 6.38 -4.97 0.46
C VAL A 111 5.86 -5.34 1.84
N GLU A 112 5.68 -4.36 2.72
CA GLU A 112 5.00 -4.56 4.00
C GLU A 112 3.50 -4.83 3.77
N VAL A 113 3.01 -5.97 4.26
CA VAL A 113 1.61 -6.40 4.14
C VAL A 113 0.86 -6.30 5.46
N LEU A 114 1.56 -6.43 6.59
CA LEU A 114 1.04 -6.16 7.92
C LEU A 114 2.08 -5.38 8.70
N GLY A 115 1.71 -4.19 9.17
CA GLY A 115 2.55 -3.37 10.04
C GLY A 115 2.66 -3.92 11.46
N SER A 116 3.67 -3.47 12.19
CA SER A 116 3.95 -3.92 13.56
C SER A 116 2.91 -3.50 14.61
N ASN A 117 2.06 -2.54 14.27
CA ASN A 117 0.93 -2.09 15.07
C ASN A 117 -0.36 -2.92 14.85
N GLN A 118 -0.35 -3.88 13.91
CA GLN A 118 -1.50 -4.70 13.60
C GLN A 118 -1.45 -6.05 14.36
N PRO A 119 -2.60 -6.64 14.74
CA PRO A 119 -2.63 -7.97 15.35
C PRO A 119 -2.00 -9.01 14.42
N LEU A 120 -0.99 -9.75 14.87
CA LEU A 120 -0.28 -10.74 14.03
C LEU A 120 -0.83 -12.16 14.18
N ASP A 121 -1.71 -12.40 15.14
CA ASP A 121 -2.31 -13.70 15.50
C ASP A 121 -3.59 -14.06 14.72
N THR A 122 -4.11 -13.10 13.95
CA THR A 122 -5.29 -13.24 13.10
C THR A 122 -4.92 -13.48 11.64
N PRO A 123 -5.76 -14.18 10.85
CA PRO A 123 -5.48 -14.39 9.43
C PRO A 123 -5.38 -13.09 8.63
N PHE A 124 -4.65 -13.15 7.52
CA PHE A 124 -4.48 -12.05 6.57
C PHE A 124 -4.53 -12.57 5.13
N GLY A 125 -4.76 -11.67 4.19
CA GLY A 125 -4.95 -12.00 2.78
C GLY A 125 -3.85 -11.43 1.90
N LEU A 126 -3.44 -12.19 0.89
CA LEU A 126 -2.63 -11.71 -0.21
C LEU A 126 -3.40 -11.92 -1.51
N VAL A 127 -3.57 -10.85 -2.28
CA VAL A 127 -4.06 -10.88 -3.66
C VAL A 127 -2.85 -10.74 -4.57
N LEU A 128 -2.55 -11.78 -5.35
CA LEU A 128 -1.42 -11.78 -6.26
C LEU A 128 -1.87 -11.33 -7.64
N THR A 129 -1.16 -10.37 -8.23
CA THR A 129 -1.50 -9.78 -9.53
C THR A 129 -0.35 -9.85 -10.52
N GLU A 130 -0.69 -9.96 -11.81
CA GLU A 130 0.23 -9.84 -12.95
C GLU A 130 -0.40 -8.88 -13.97
N ASN A 131 0.33 -7.81 -14.31
CA ASN A 131 -0.13 -6.70 -15.13
C ASN A 131 -1.45 -6.09 -14.63
N GLY A 132 -1.60 -5.96 -13.30
CA GLY A 132 -2.82 -5.45 -12.67
C GLY A 132 -4.01 -6.42 -12.71
N ARG A 133 -3.84 -7.63 -13.26
CA ARG A 133 -4.86 -8.68 -13.26
C ARG A 133 -4.59 -9.65 -12.13
N ARG A 134 -5.61 -9.98 -11.35
CA ARG A 134 -5.50 -11.02 -10.31
C ARG A 134 -5.20 -12.37 -10.94
N ILE A 135 -4.19 -13.05 -10.40
CA ILE A 135 -3.81 -14.42 -10.77
C ILE A 135 -4.10 -15.40 -9.63
N ALA A 136 -3.97 -14.98 -8.37
CA ALA A 136 -4.27 -15.81 -7.21
C ALA A 136 -4.71 -14.99 -6.00
N ALA A 137 -5.33 -15.64 -5.03
CA ALA A 137 -5.59 -15.10 -3.70
C ALA A 137 -5.22 -16.16 -2.65
N LEU A 138 -4.49 -15.75 -1.62
CA LEU A 138 -4.03 -16.62 -0.55
C LEU A 138 -4.49 -16.07 0.80
N ARG A 139 -5.07 -16.92 1.62
CA ARG A 139 -5.33 -16.66 3.04
C ARG A 139 -4.21 -17.29 3.85
N LEU A 140 -3.53 -16.49 4.65
CA LEU A 140 -2.41 -16.94 5.48
C LEU A 140 -2.68 -16.67 6.95
N ARG A 141 -2.02 -17.46 7.80
CA ARG A 141 -1.96 -17.24 9.24
C ARG A 141 -0.52 -17.33 9.72
N LEU A 142 -0.13 -16.39 10.57
CA LEU A 142 1.17 -16.36 11.21
C LEU A 142 1.08 -17.00 12.61
N TYR A 143 1.95 -17.97 12.87
CA TYR A 143 2.18 -18.55 14.18
C TYR A 143 3.56 -18.09 14.67
N ARG A 144 3.55 -17.27 15.72
CA ARG A 144 4.77 -16.69 16.29
C ARG A 144 5.53 -17.73 17.11
N ALA A 145 6.83 -17.81 16.89
CA ALA A 145 7.73 -18.58 17.74
C ALA A 145 8.44 -17.66 18.75
N PRO A 146 9.09 -18.20 19.79
CA PRO A 146 9.89 -17.39 20.72
C PRO A 146 11.03 -16.62 20.03
N ASN A 147 11.50 -17.12 18.87
CA ASN A 147 12.46 -16.46 18.00
C ASN A 147 11.77 -16.18 16.65
N ALA A 148 11.78 -14.92 16.20
CA ALA A 148 11.17 -14.51 14.94
C ALA A 148 11.75 -15.26 13.72
N SER A 149 12.98 -15.77 13.78
CA SER A 149 13.54 -16.60 12.70
C SER A 149 12.82 -17.94 12.53
N ALA A 150 12.02 -18.35 13.52
CA ALA A 150 11.23 -19.58 13.52
C ALA A 150 9.73 -19.33 13.40
N ASP A 151 9.32 -18.09 13.11
CA ASP A 151 7.94 -17.77 12.79
C ASP A 151 7.44 -18.62 11.61
N LEU A 152 6.21 -19.11 11.74
CA LEU A 152 5.59 -20.00 10.76
C LEU A 152 4.41 -19.31 10.08
N TYR A 153 4.51 -19.11 8.77
CA TYR A 153 3.44 -18.66 7.90
C TYR A 153 2.76 -19.88 7.30
N ARG A 154 1.50 -20.11 7.65
CA ARG A 154 0.70 -21.20 7.11
C ARG A 154 -0.28 -20.68 6.06
N VAL A 155 -0.25 -21.27 4.86
CA VAL A 155 -1.28 -21.05 3.83
C VAL A 155 -2.52 -21.87 4.19
N GLU A 156 -3.57 -21.21 4.68
CA GLU A 156 -4.82 -21.88 5.07
C GLU A 156 -5.67 -22.22 3.84
N SER A 157 -5.65 -21.35 2.83
CA SER A 157 -6.33 -21.58 1.56
C SER A 157 -5.71 -20.73 0.45
N ALA A 158 -5.81 -21.21 -0.78
CA ALA A 158 -5.38 -20.48 -1.96
C ALA A 158 -6.29 -20.82 -3.15
N VAL A 159 -6.65 -19.81 -3.93
CA VAL A 159 -7.45 -19.95 -5.16
C VAL A 159 -6.82 -19.17 -6.31
N ASP A 160 -7.03 -19.66 -7.53
CA ASP A 160 -6.62 -18.97 -8.76
C ASP A 160 -7.63 -17.87 -9.16
N ALA A 161 -7.36 -17.21 -10.29
CA ALA A 161 -8.25 -16.19 -10.85
C ALA A 161 -9.67 -16.72 -11.14
N ALA A 162 -9.78 -18.00 -11.51
CA ALA A 162 -11.03 -18.70 -11.77
C ALA A 162 -11.67 -19.33 -10.52
N CYS A 163 -11.19 -18.96 -9.32
CA CYS A 163 -11.70 -19.44 -8.04
C CYS A 163 -11.51 -20.95 -7.80
N ARG A 164 -10.61 -21.60 -8.54
CA ARG A 164 -10.27 -23.00 -8.32
C ARG A 164 -9.17 -23.09 -7.25
N PRO A 165 -9.25 -24.04 -6.33
CA PRO A 165 -8.18 -24.26 -5.35
C PRO A 165 -6.83 -24.49 -6.03
N ILE A 166 -5.79 -23.78 -5.58
CA ILE A 166 -4.42 -24.00 -6.05
C ILE A 166 -3.86 -25.23 -5.33
N ALA A 167 -3.93 -26.39 -5.99
CA ALA A 167 -3.47 -27.66 -5.41
C ALA A 167 -1.95 -27.81 -5.39
N GLN A 168 -1.22 -26.97 -6.14
CA GLN A 168 0.22 -27.08 -6.36
C GLN A 168 0.95 -25.92 -5.70
N ILE A 169 0.91 -25.91 -4.36
CA ILE A 169 1.81 -25.10 -3.52
C ILE A 169 2.93 -26.01 -3.05
N ARG A 170 4.17 -25.51 -3.02
CA ARG A 170 5.32 -26.24 -2.47
C ARG A 170 6.22 -25.30 -1.70
N ASN A 171 6.73 -25.73 -0.55
CA ASN A 171 7.83 -25.04 0.12
C ASN A 171 9.13 -25.37 -0.64
N GLN A 172 9.61 -24.43 -1.45
CA GLN A 172 10.80 -24.59 -2.29
C GLN A 172 12.10 -24.52 -1.46
N SER A 173 12.06 -23.87 -0.29
CA SER A 173 13.23 -23.67 0.55
C SER A 173 13.63 -24.92 1.31
N ARG A 174 12.67 -25.69 1.84
CA ARG A 174 12.95 -26.80 2.77
C ARG A 174 12.24 -28.11 2.43
N GLY A 175 11.26 -28.10 1.52
CA GLY A 175 10.35 -29.22 1.33
C GLY A 175 9.40 -29.42 2.52
N GLY A 176 8.86 -30.63 2.68
CA GLY A 176 7.94 -30.97 3.78
C GLY A 176 6.48 -30.58 3.51
N ASP A 177 5.77 -30.09 4.54
CA ASP A 177 4.39 -29.61 4.39
C ASP A 177 4.40 -28.41 3.41
N PRO A 178 3.73 -28.53 2.24
CA PRO A 178 3.76 -27.49 1.22
C PRO A 178 3.14 -26.17 1.65
N THR A 179 2.31 -26.17 2.69
CA THR A 179 1.57 -25.00 3.18
C THR A 179 2.26 -24.30 4.35
N ALA A 180 3.36 -24.86 4.86
CA ALA A 180 4.08 -24.38 6.03
C ALA A 180 5.39 -23.70 5.61
N LEU A 181 5.50 -22.39 5.83
CA LEU A 181 6.65 -21.57 5.44
C LEU A 181 7.28 -20.98 6.70
N ILE A 182 8.55 -21.26 6.96
CA ILE A 182 9.29 -20.55 8.03
C ILE A 182 9.67 -19.16 7.52
N ASN A 183 9.94 -18.22 8.43
CA ASN A 183 10.40 -16.88 8.11
C ASN A 183 11.42 -16.84 6.95
N PHE A 184 11.06 -16.10 5.89
CA PHE A 184 11.78 -15.96 4.63
C PHE A 184 11.92 -17.24 3.78
N ASP A 185 11.06 -18.24 3.98
CA ASP A 185 10.89 -19.33 3.03
C ASP A 185 10.19 -18.86 1.74
N THR A 186 10.46 -19.59 0.66
CA THR A 186 9.86 -19.38 -0.66
C THR A 186 8.80 -20.45 -0.92
N ALA A 187 7.56 -20.01 -1.11
CA ALA A 187 6.48 -20.83 -1.65
C ALA A 187 6.52 -20.77 -3.18
N ARG A 188 6.53 -21.94 -3.83
CA ARG A 188 6.30 -22.06 -5.26
C ARG A 188 4.83 -22.40 -5.52
N LEU A 189 4.19 -21.59 -6.35
CA LEU A 189 2.77 -21.69 -6.71
C LEU A 189 2.69 -21.97 -8.21
N ARG A 190 1.99 -23.05 -8.61
CA ARG A 190 1.57 -23.23 -10.00
C ARG A 190 0.18 -22.63 -10.18
N VAL A 191 0.09 -21.59 -11.00
CA VAL A 191 -1.18 -20.94 -11.35
C VAL A 191 -1.33 -20.98 -12.87
N ASP A 192 -2.37 -21.67 -13.33
CA ASP A 192 -2.57 -22.02 -14.74
C ASP A 192 -1.32 -22.69 -15.35
N ALA A 193 -0.69 -22.04 -16.34
CA ALA A 193 0.47 -22.54 -17.07
C ALA A 193 1.82 -22.03 -16.53
N HIS A 194 1.83 -21.26 -15.44
CA HIS A 194 3.01 -20.56 -14.95
C HIS A 194 3.32 -20.92 -13.50
N ASP A 195 4.61 -20.92 -13.18
CA ASP A 195 5.09 -21.05 -11.82
C ASP A 195 5.49 -19.69 -11.28
N TYR A 196 5.21 -19.46 -10.01
CA TYR A 196 5.55 -18.23 -9.31
C TYR A 196 6.24 -18.56 -8.00
N ASP A 197 7.25 -17.77 -7.64
CA ASP A 197 7.87 -17.83 -6.33
C ASP A 197 7.40 -16.63 -5.49
N LEU A 198 6.87 -16.93 -4.30
CA LEU A 198 6.46 -15.97 -3.28
C LEU A 198 7.32 -16.20 -2.03
N ARG A 199 8.12 -15.20 -1.64
CA ARG A 199 8.89 -15.23 -0.40
C ARG A 199 8.25 -14.31 0.64
N ILE A 200 7.95 -14.85 1.81
CA ILE A 200 7.30 -14.13 2.91
C ILE A 200 8.11 -14.24 4.19
N GLY A 201 8.17 -13.15 4.96
CA GLY A 201 8.90 -13.11 6.22
C GLY A 201 8.65 -11.81 6.99
N GLY A 202 9.43 -11.56 8.03
CA GLY A 202 9.38 -10.32 8.80
C GLY A 202 9.86 -10.48 10.23
N GLU A 203 10.05 -9.34 10.92
CA GLU A 203 10.48 -9.27 12.31
C GLU A 203 9.59 -8.31 13.09
N GLY A 204 8.42 -8.81 13.52
CA GLY A 204 7.42 -7.99 14.19
C GLY A 204 6.49 -7.25 13.22
N ASN A 205 6.70 -7.41 11.91
CA ASN A 205 5.78 -7.09 10.84
C ASN A 205 5.68 -8.30 9.89
N VAL A 206 4.89 -8.19 8.82
CA VAL A 206 4.89 -9.17 7.72
C VAL A 206 5.22 -8.45 6.42
N VAL A 207 6.19 -9.01 5.70
CA VAL A 207 6.76 -8.49 4.46
C VAL A 207 6.76 -9.59 3.41
N VAL A 208 6.35 -9.24 2.20
CA VAL A 208 6.62 -10.04 1.01
C VAL A 208 7.99 -9.62 0.48
N GLY A 209 8.99 -10.46 0.71
CA GLY A 209 10.36 -10.21 0.27
C GLY A 209 10.46 -10.15 -1.25
N TYR A 210 9.79 -11.05 -1.95
CA TYR A 210 9.55 -10.91 -3.39
C TYR A 210 8.37 -11.76 -3.88
N PHE A 211 7.79 -11.35 -5.00
CA PHE A 211 6.87 -12.16 -5.79
C PHE A 211 7.29 -12.12 -7.26
N THR A 212 7.59 -13.26 -7.87
CA THR A 212 8.12 -13.30 -9.24
C THR A 212 7.61 -14.51 -10.02
N ARG A 213 7.43 -14.32 -11.33
CA ARG A 213 7.10 -15.39 -12.27
C ARG A 213 8.38 -16.07 -12.73
N LEU A 214 8.33 -17.40 -12.81
CA LEU A 214 9.41 -18.23 -13.34
C LEU A 214 9.27 -18.40 -14.86
N PRO A 215 10.39 -18.57 -15.57
CA PRO A 215 10.40 -18.79 -17.02
C PRO A 215 9.77 -20.12 -17.43
#